data_AF-A0AAD5HPK4-F1
#
_entry.id   AF-A0AAD5HPK4-F1
#
_cell.length_a   1.000
_cell.length_b   1.000
_cell.length_c   1.000
_cell.angle_alpha   90.00
_cell.angle_beta   90.00
_cell.angle_gamma   90.00
#
_symmetry.space_group_name_H-M   'P 1'
#
loop_
_entity.id
_entity.type
_entity.pdbx_description
1 polymer ?
#
loop_
_entity_poly.entity_id
_entity_poly.type
_entity_poly.pdbx_seq_one_letter_code
_entity_poly.pdbx_strand_id
1 'polypeptide(L)'
;MKVTSSVVILAAALGVSAHPSGHAHQRAHGRRDFVVANKPVTVTQYATQVVSQAAPTAPAEVNYQAPASSQEAAAPATSSAAETGSDSDSGAGYKEFCGGKKSKRATVEQIAYKGNTGTSDDYGCNIMAVDASVADKYKYTTTFKNAGSKAQECVCFNKIGPDGGINGFWKGNQAITFTLPGKGSKVIAFDENSQGGCACGVGEVPTTAIGQFASTWLEFDFGNESNKNWSGADASCLVSAAENLDIPGLQVCGHGTCSTIYPGGTGENAYLGGMEDLDGIGLNLPAGKARLTVTVAYSK
;
A
#
# COMPACT_ATOMS: atom_id res chain seq x y z
N MET A 1 -18.35 19.27 -6.57
CA MET A 1 -18.23 18.44 -5.35
C MET A 1 -16.88 18.77 -4.73
N LYS A 2 -16.82 19.31 -3.51
CA LYS A 2 -15.55 19.58 -2.82
C LYS A 2 -15.32 18.41 -1.86
N VAL A 3 -14.53 17.44 -2.27
CA VAL A 3 -14.03 16.39 -1.38
C VAL A 3 -13.08 17.08 -0.41
N THR A 4 -13.39 17.08 0.89
CA THR A 4 -12.60 17.81 1.89
C THR A 4 -11.42 16.93 2.33
N SER A 5 -10.22 17.52 2.40
CA SER A 5 -8.96 16.82 2.74
C SER A 5 -8.99 16.04 4.06
N SER A 6 -9.99 16.28 4.93
CA SER A 6 -10.21 15.55 6.18
C SER A 6 -10.69 14.10 5.96
N VAL A 7 -11.45 13.83 4.89
CA VAL A 7 -11.90 12.45 4.56
C VAL A 7 -10.71 11.60 4.10
N VAL A 8 -9.79 12.21 3.35
CA VAL A 8 -8.58 11.57 2.81
C VAL A 8 -7.61 11.15 3.90
N ILE A 9 -7.39 12.02 4.89
CA ILE A 9 -6.52 11.73 6.05
C ILE A 9 -7.12 10.61 6.91
N LEU A 10 -8.45 10.59 7.08
CA LEU A 10 -9.16 9.59 7.90
C LEU A 10 -9.13 8.20 7.24
N ALA A 11 -9.44 8.12 5.95
CA ALA A 11 -9.41 6.86 5.19
C ALA A 11 -8.05 6.17 5.27
N ALA A 12 -6.97 6.97 5.28
CA ALA A 12 -5.62 6.47 5.33
C ALA A 12 -5.16 6.07 6.74
N ALA A 13 -5.53 6.82 7.78
CA ALA A 13 -5.17 6.46 9.15
C ALA A 13 -5.88 5.16 9.61
N LEU A 14 -7.09 4.93 9.10
CA LEU A 14 -7.92 3.75 9.37
C LEU A 14 -7.57 2.54 8.47
N GLY A 15 -7.20 2.76 7.20
CA GLY A 15 -6.86 1.69 6.26
C GLY A 15 -5.50 1.03 6.49
N VAL A 16 -4.43 1.79 6.83
CA VAL A 16 -3.00 1.39 6.69
C VAL A 16 -2.51 0.25 7.62
N SER A 17 -3.40 -0.58 8.16
CA SER A 17 -3.05 -1.77 8.91
C SER A 17 -4.20 -2.79 8.84
N ALA A 18 -3.94 -3.91 8.16
CA ALA A 18 -4.82 -5.08 8.08
C ALA A 18 -4.98 -5.75 9.46
N HIS A 19 -5.80 -5.16 10.33
CA HIS A 19 -5.78 -5.52 11.75
C HIS A 19 -6.53 -6.84 11.99
N PRO A 20 -5.93 -7.85 12.68
CA PRO A 20 -6.51 -9.20 12.69
C PRO A 20 -7.74 -9.43 13.60
N SER A 21 -8.48 -8.40 14.02
CA SER A 21 -9.69 -8.61 14.83
C SER A 21 -10.68 -7.43 14.85
N GLY A 22 -11.97 -7.70 14.57
CA GLY A 22 -13.04 -6.72 14.77
C GLY A 22 -13.42 -6.41 16.23
N HIS A 23 -12.81 -7.09 17.23
CA HIS A 23 -13.13 -6.90 18.66
C HIS A 23 -12.32 -5.79 19.35
N ALA A 24 -11.16 -5.39 18.81
CA ALA A 24 -10.38 -4.27 19.34
C ALA A 24 -10.95 -2.90 18.93
N HIS A 25 -11.76 -2.87 17.86
CA HIS A 25 -12.30 -1.69 17.21
C HIS A 25 -13.26 -0.86 18.10
N GLN A 26 -14.11 -1.49 18.93
CA GLN A 26 -15.08 -0.77 19.78
C GLN A 26 -14.44 0.14 20.83
N ARG A 27 -13.16 -0.08 21.18
CA ARG A 27 -12.44 0.77 22.15
C ARG A 27 -11.63 1.90 21.51
N ALA A 28 -11.39 1.84 20.19
CA ALA A 28 -10.65 2.86 19.44
C ALA A 28 -11.53 4.04 18.98
N HIS A 29 -12.87 3.87 18.99
CA HIS A 29 -13.87 4.88 18.59
C HIS A 29 -14.23 5.93 19.64
N GLY A 30 -13.47 6.04 20.74
CA GLY A 30 -13.60 7.19 21.62
C GLY A 30 -13.07 8.45 20.91
N ARG A 31 -13.97 9.35 20.46
CA ARG A 31 -13.70 10.64 19.81
C ARG A 31 -12.28 11.16 20.05
N ARG A 32 -11.41 11.07 19.04
CA ARG A 32 -10.01 11.50 19.12
C ARG A 32 -9.64 12.31 17.88
N ASP A 33 -9.20 13.55 18.13
CA ASP A 33 -8.88 14.55 17.12
C ASP A 33 -7.60 14.17 16.36
N PHE A 34 -7.71 14.05 15.05
CA PHE A 34 -6.58 13.90 14.14
C PHE A 34 -5.80 15.22 14.10
N VAL A 35 -4.47 15.16 14.29
CA VAL A 35 -3.61 16.35 14.12
C VAL A 35 -3.49 16.62 12.61
N VAL A 36 -4.45 17.37 12.08
CA VAL A 36 -4.33 18.06 10.79
C VAL A 36 -3.43 19.28 11.01
N ALA A 37 -2.51 19.55 10.08
CA ALA A 37 -1.76 20.81 10.07
C ALA A 37 -2.74 22.01 10.10
N ASN A 38 -2.88 22.60 11.29
CA ASN A 38 -3.69 23.75 11.71
C ASN A 38 -4.66 24.38 10.70
N LYS A 39 -5.98 24.18 10.93
CA LYS A 39 -7.07 25.20 10.93
C LYS A 39 -8.41 24.56 11.37
N PRO A 40 -9.28 25.25 12.14
CA PRO A 40 -10.44 24.62 12.78
C PRO A 40 -11.59 24.44 11.78
N VAL A 41 -12.30 23.30 11.84
CA VAL A 41 -13.52 23.08 11.05
C VAL A 41 -14.62 22.43 11.89
N THR A 42 -15.77 23.09 11.88
CA THR A 42 -17.06 22.66 12.44
C THR A 42 -17.61 21.45 11.67
N VAL A 43 -18.08 20.42 12.38
CA VAL A 43 -18.63 19.18 11.80
C VAL A 43 -20.09 19.37 11.41
N THR A 44 -20.42 19.16 10.13
CA THR A 44 -21.80 18.97 9.65
C THR A 44 -21.95 17.51 9.19
N GLN A 45 -22.90 16.78 9.81
CA GLN A 45 -23.25 15.41 9.42
C GLN A 45 -24.01 15.41 8.08
N TYR A 46 -23.70 14.45 7.20
CA TYR A 46 -24.51 14.16 6.01
C TYR A 46 -24.89 12.67 5.98
N ALA A 47 -26.17 12.42 5.64
CA ALA A 47 -26.76 11.09 5.55
C ALA A 47 -26.37 10.38 4.24
N THR A 48 -26.17 9.06 4.36
CA THR A 48 -25.84 8.12 3.29
C THR A 48 -26.92 8.11 2.21
N GLN A 49 -26.55 8.34 0.95
CA GLN A 49 -27.42 8.15 -0.22
C GLN A 49 -26.92 6.93 -1.01
N VAL A 50 -27.72 5.87 -1.00
CA VAL A 50 -27.58 4.73 -1.91
C VAL A 50 -27.93 5.17 -3.33
N VAL A 51 -26.96 5.16 -4.25
CA VAL A 51 -27.24 5.34 -5.68
C VAL A 51 -27.27 3.97 -6.35
N SER A 52 -28.47 3.50 -6.65
CA SER A 52 -28.71 2.46 -7.65
C SER A 52 -28.43 3.07 -9.03
N GLN A 53 -27.42 2.57 -9.74
CA GLN A 53 -27.12 3.03 -11.10
C GLN A 53 -27.58 1.98 -12.11
N ALA A 54 -28.44 2.42 -13.03
CA ALA A 54 -28.88 1.64 -14.19
C ALA A 54 -27.75 1.46 -15.20
N ALA A 55 -27.78 0.34 -15.92
CA ALA A 55 -26.76 -0.06 -16.89
C ALA A 55 -26.54 0.99 -18.01
N PRO A 56 -25.29 1.29 -18.39
CA PRO A 56 -25.01 2.21 -19.49
C PRO A 56 -25.24 1.54 -20.86
N THR A 57 -25.99 2.25 -21.70
CA THR A 57 -26.20 1.98 -23.12
C THR A 57 -24.91 2.20 -23.91
N ALA A 58 -24.60 1.29 -24.84
CA ALA A 58 -23.40 1.36 -25.69
C ALA A 58 -23.41 2.57 -26.64
N PRO A 59 -22.28 3.30 -26.81
CA PRO A 59 -22.13 4.28 -27.89
C PRO A 59 -21.81 3.61 -29.23
N ALA A 60 -22.29 4.23 -30.31
CA ALA A 60 -22.13 3.82 -31.71
C ALA A 60 -20.67 3.88 -32.21
N GLU A 61 -20.34 2.99 -33.14
CA GLU A 61 -19.06 2.91 -33.85
C GLU A 61 -18.75 4.22 -34.60
N VAL A 62 -17.53 4.74 -34.40
CA VAL A 62 -17.00 5.87 -35.17
C VAL A 62 -15.74 5.39 -35.90
N ASN A 63 -15.84 5.34 -37.22
CA ASN A 63 -14.77 4.98 -38.14
C ASN A 63 -13.80 6.15 -38.30
N TYR A 64 -12.52 5.95 -37.95
CA TYR A 64 -11.45 6.91 -38.21
C TYR A 64 -10.32 6.26 -39.01
N GLN A 65 -10.10 6.78 -40.22
CA GLN A 65 -8.98 6.46 -41.09
C GLN A 65 -7.66 7.01 -40.51
N ALA A 66 -6.60 6.21 -40.62
CA ALA A 66 -5.23 6.57 -40.29
C ALA A 66 -4.57 7.47 -41.35
N PRO A 67 -3.70 8.42 -40.96
CA PRO A 67 -2.65 8.94 -41.84
C PRO A 67 -1.29 8.31 -41.53
N ALA A 68 -0.45 8.32 -42.58
CA ALA A 68 0.80 7.59 -42.72
C ALA A 68 2.03 8.30 -42.12
N SER A 69 3.04 7.45 -41.91
CA SER A 69 4.47 7.62 -41.59
C SER A 69 5.20 8.88 -42.09
N SER A 70 6.11 9.40 -41.26
CA SER A 70 7.36 10.03 -41.68
C SER A 70 8.50 9.78 -40.66
N GLN A 71 9.72 9.69 -41.18
CA GLN A 71 10.93 9.12 -40.58
C GLN A 71 11.76 10.09 -39.72
N GLU A 72 12.42 9.51 -38.71
CA GLU A 72 13.82 9.65 -38.24
C GLU A 72 14.59 10.98 -38.35
N ALA A 73 15.19 11.42 -37.23
CA ALA A 73 16.53 12.03 -37.20
C ALA A 73 17.18 11.97 -35.79
N ALA A 74 18.51 11.87 -35.82
CA ALA A 74 19.48 11.49 -34.80
C ALA A 74 19.71 12.45 -33.61
N ALA A 75 20.38 11.88 -32.58
CA ALA A 75 20.91 12.52 -31.38
C ALA A 75 22.03 13.55 -31.64
N PRO A 76 22.39 14.34 -30.61
CA PRO A 76 23.76 14.21 -30.10
C PRO A 76 23.86 14.16 -28.56
N ALA A 77 25.04 13.73 -28.12
CA ALA A 77 25.42 13.39 -26.76
C ALA A 77 25.92 14.57 -25.91
N THR A 78 25.92 14.33 -24.59
CA THR A 78 27.03 14.47 -23.61
C THR A 78 26.82 15.44 -22.44
N SER A 79 27.18 14.91 -21.26
CA SER A 79 27.75 15.54 -20.04
C SER A 79 26.95 15.35 -18.74
N SER A 80 27.37 14.29 -18.04
CA SER A 80 27.61 14.14 -16.61
C SER A 80 27.05 15.16 -15.61
N ALA A 81 26.30 14.65 -14.63
CA ALA A 81 26.54 14.94 -13.22
C ALA A 81 26.01 13.78 -12.37
N ALA A 82 26.79 13.39 -11.38
CA ALA A 82 26.56 12.26 -10.50
C ALA A 82 25.29 12.42 -9.66
N GLU A 83 24.46 11.39 -9.61
CA GLU A 83 23.60 11.16 -8.45
C GLU A 83 23.97 9.82 -7.83
N THR A 84 24.36 9.91 -6.56
CA THR A 84 24.52 8.80 -5.63
C THR A 84 23.15 8.18 -5.36
N GLY A 85 22.68 7.36 -6.31
CA GLY A 85 21.68 6.35 -6.05
C GLY A 85 22.33 5.23 -5.23
N SER A 86 21.90 5.08 -3.99
CA SER A 86 22.10 3.86 -3.23
C SER A 86 21.30 2.75 -3.93
N ASP A 87 21.87 2.19 -5.01
CA ASP A 87 21.57 0.82 -5.39
C ASP A 87 21.92 -0.03 -4.16
N SER A 88 20.88 -0.45 -3.44
CA SER A 88 21.03 -1.48 -2.42
C SER A 88 21.32 -2.77 -3.18
N ASP A 89 22.61 -2.95 -3.42
CA ASP A 89 23.27 -4.12 -3.94
C ASP A 89 22.53 -5.39 -3.47
N SER A 90 21.96 -6.09 -4.44
CA SER A 90 21.39 -7.43 -4.30
C SER A 90 22.51 -8.42 -4.00
N GLY A 91 23.09 -8.30 -2.81
CA GLY A 91 24.08 -9.23 -2.31
C GLY A 91 23.47 -10.62 -2.20
N ALA A 92 23.97 -11.55 -3.00
CA ALA A 92 23.52 -12.94 -3.00
C ALA A 92 23.65 -13.54 -1.60
N GLY A 93 22.53 -13.80 -0.91
CA GLY A 93 22.54 -14.42 0.39
C GLY A 93 21.48 -13.91 1.37
N TYR A 94 21.45 -14.54 2.55
CA TYR A 94 20.62 -14.08 3.65
C TYR A 94 21.22 -12.82 4.24
N LYS A 95 20.38 -11.79 4.38
CA LYS A 95 20.69 -10.55 5.10
C LYS A 95 19.82 -10.48 6.35
N GLU A 96 20.41 -10.19 7.50
CA GLU A 96 19.64 -9.85 8.69
C GLU A 96 19.03 -8.46 8.54
N PHE A 97 17.85 -8.25 9.14
CA PHE A 97 17.34 -6.89 9.31
C PHE A 97 18.26 -6.12 10.27
N CYS A 98 18.15 -4.79 10.25
CA CYS A 98 18.92 -3.85 11.09
C CYS A 98 18.75 -4.03 12.62
N GLY A 99 18.10 -5.10 13.09
CA GLY A 99 17.94 -5.43 14.50
C GLY A 99 17.11 -4.40 15.24
N GLY A 100 15.98 -3.99 14.63
CA GLY A 100 15.11 -2.90 15.09
C GLY A 100 15.03 -2.82 16.61
N LYS A 101 15.79 -1.89 17.21
CA LYS A 101 15.60 -1.54 18.62
C LYS A 101 14.21 -0.91 18.71
N LYS A 102 13.45 -1.25 19.77
CA LYS A 102 12.17 -0.60 20.09
C LYS A 102 12.35 0.91 19.95
N SER A 103 11.78 1.48 18.89
CA SER A 103 11.85 2.92 18.66
C SER A 103 11.29 3.64 19.89
N LYS A 104 11.84 4.82 20.22
CA LYS A 104 11.39 5.61 21.39
C LYS A 104 9.86 5.70 21.40
N ARG A 105 9.27 5.43 22.56
CA ARG A 105 7.82 5.40 22.81
C ARG A 105 7.16 6.64 22.22
N ALA A 106 6.35 6.44 21.18
CA ALA A 106 5.35 7.39 20.70
C ALA A 106 4.38 7.72 21.84
N THR A 107 3.94 8.98 21.96
CA THR A 107 3.01 9.39 23.03
C THR A 107 1.67 8.66 22.90
N VAL A 108 0.94 8.57 24.01
CA VAL A 108 -0.28 7.77 24.17
C VAL A 108 -1.41 8.21 23.21
N GLU A 109 -1.27 9.37 22.58
CA GLU A 109 -2.20 9.94 21.59
C GLU A 109 -1.92 9.64 20.10
N GLN A 110 -0.89 8.88 19.71
CA GLN A 110 -0.67 8.51 18.27
C GLN A 110 -1.36 7.21 17.82
N ILE A 111 -2.27 6.68 18.66
CA ILE A 111 -3.33 5.65 18.46
C ILE A 111 -3.05 4.59 17.35
N ALA A 112 -2.69 3.35 17.65
CA ALA A 112 -2.56 2.68 18.94
C ALA A 112 -1.43 1.63 18.96
N TYR A 113 -0.65 1.52 17.89
CA TYR A 113 0.52 0.66 17.85
C TYR A 113 1.43 1.08 16.69
N LYS A 114 2.68 1.44 17.00
CA LYS A 114 3.65 1.92 16.00
C LYS A 114 4.29 0.78 15.20
N GLY A 115 4.37 -0.40 15.81
CA GLY A 115 5.18 -1.49 15.27
C GLY A 115 6.68 -1.21 15.22
N ASN A 116 7.35 -2.07 14.47
CA ASN A 116 8.71 -1.97 14.00
C ASN A 116 8.71 -1.15 12.70
N THR A 117 9.47 -0.05 12.70
CA THR A 117 9.65 0.83 11.54
C THR A 117 11.12 0.89 11.11
N GLY A 118 11.96 -0.03 11.62
CA GLY A 118 13.41 0.06 11.56
C GLY A 118 14.03 0.76 12.78
N THR A 119 15.23 1.30 12.60
CA THR A 119 15.96 2.02 13.66
C THR A 119 15.81 3.54 13.50
N SER A 120 16.27 4.32 14.48
CA SER A 120 16.22 5.80 14.37
C SER A 120 17.08 6.35 13.24
N ASP A 121 18.16 5.64 12.91
CA ASP A 121 19.18 6.12 11.97
C ASP A 121 19.03 5.43 10.60
N ASP A 122 18.09 4.47 10.51
CA ASP A 122 17.80 3.66 9.33
C ASP A 122 16.30 3.32 9.32
N TYR A 123 15.48 4.28 8.89
CA TYR A 123 14.04 4.09 8.75
C TYR A 123 13.74 3.11 7.60
N GLY A 124 12.78 2.22 7.79
CA GLY A 124 12.35 1.30 6.73
C GLY A 124 13.20 0.05 6.59
N CYS A 125 14.32 -0.07 7.34
CA CYS A 125 15.18 -1.25 7.33
C CYS A 125 14.53 -2.53 7.87
N ASN A 126 13.27 -2.47 8.31
CA ASN A 126 12.42 -3.61 8.62
C ASN A 126 11.73 -4.21 7.36
N ILE A 127 11.90 -3.59 6.18
CA ILE A 127 11.35 -4.04 4.90
C ILE A 127 12.48 -4.09 3.88
N MET A 128 12.63 -5.20 3.16
CA MET A 128 13.66 -5.28 2.11
C MET A 128 13.30 -6.24 0.99
N ALA A 129 13.80 -5.96 -0.21
CA ALA A 129 13.79 -6.92 -1.30
C ALA A 129 14.83 -8.02 -1.04
N VAL A 130 14.46 -9.27 -1.33
CA VAL A 130 15.33 -10.44 -1.15
C VAL A 130 15.24 -11.38 -2.35
N ASP A 131 16.26 -12.20 -2.53
CA ASP A 131 16.21 -13.26 -3.52
C ASP A 131 15.25 -14.37 -3.11
N ALA A 132 14.55 -14.94 -4.09
CA ALA A 132 13.64 -16.05 -3.86
C ALA A 132 14.34 -17.27 -3.23
N SER A 133 15.62 -17.48 -3.52
CA SER A 133 16.43 -18.59 -2.99
C SER A 133 16.66 -18.52 -1.47
N VAL A 134 16.49 -17.34 -0.87
CA VAL A 134 16.67 -17.11 0.59
C VAL A 134 15.37 -16.71 1.29
N ALA A 135 14.27 -16.59 0.56
CA ALA A 135 12.96 -16.20 1.10
C ALA A 135 12.54 -17.07 2.31
N ASP A 136 12.86 -18.36 2.28
CA ASP A 136 12.49 -19.30 3.35
C ASP A 136 13.14 -19.03 4.71
N LYS A 137 14.23 -18.26 4.72
CA LYS A 137 14.95 -17.85 5.93
C LYS A 137 14.27 -16.70 6.66
N TYR A 138 13.39 -15.96 6.00
CA TYR A 138 12.61 -14.89 6.61
C TYR A 138 11.31 -15.42 7.18
N LYS A 139 10.77 -14.82 8.24
CA LYS A 139 9.51 -15.27 8.86
C LYS A 139 8.29 -14.77 8.07
N TYR A 140 8.35 -13.53 7.59
CA TYR A 140 7.27 -12.87 6.86
C TYR A 140 7.78 -12.45 5.49
N THR A 141 7.13 -12.93 4.43
CA THR A 141 7.47 -12.54 3.06
C THR A 141 6.24 -12.43 2.19
N THR A 142 6.33 -11.51 1.24
CA THR A 142 5.38 -11.36 0.15
C THR A 142 6.09 -11.55 -1.18
N THR A 143 5.60 -12.48 -2.00
CA THR A 143 6.01 -12.58 -3.41
C THR A 143 5.07 -11.73 -4.25
N PHE A 144 5.56 -10.60 -4.74
CA PHE A 144 4.86 -9.79 -5.73
C PHE A 144 5.04 -10.40 -7.11
N LYS A 145 3.94 -10.55 -7.85
CA LYS A 145 3.86 -11.04 -9.22
C LYS A 145 3.14 -10.01 -10.06
N ASN A 146 3.66 -9.73 -11.24
CA ASN A 146 3.02 -8.82 -12.18
C ASN A 146 2.28 -9.61 -13.26
N ALA A 147 0.95 -9.57 -13.23
CA ALA A 147 0.14 -10.18 -14.29
C ALA A 147 0.17 -9.35 -15.59
N GLY A 148 0.56 -8.07 -15.53
CA GLY A 148 0.73 -7.20 -16.68
C GLY A 148 2.03 -7.45 -17.45
N SER A 149 2.10 -6.93 -18.69
CA SER A 149 3.30 -7.00 -19.54
C SER A 149 4.27 -5.85 -19.34
N LYS A 150 3.81 -4.72 -18.78
CA LYS A 150 4.65 -3.56 -18.47
C LYS A 150 5.26 -3.71 -17.08
N ALA A 151 6.50 -3.26 -16.91
CA ALA A 151 7.09 -3.12 -15.59
C ALA A 151 6.28 -2.14 -14.74
N GLN A 152 6.25 -2.38 -13.44
CA GLN A 152 5.64 -1.49 -12.45
C GLN A 152 6.69 -1.03 -11.46
N GLU A 153 6.64 0.25 -11.11
CA GLU A 153 7.33 0.75 -9.94
C GLU A 153 6.44 0.54 -8.73
N CYS A 154 7.02 -0.04 -7.69
CA CYS A 154 6.34 -0.37 -6.46
C CYS A 154 7.02 0.33 -5.29
N VAL A 155 6.21 0.78 -4.34
CA VAL A 155 6.66 1.28 -3.05
C VAL A 155 6.09 0.41 -1.95
N CYS A 156 6.86 0.19 -0.89
CA CYS A 156 6.34 -0.27 0.38
C CYS A 156 6.65 0.79 1.45
N PHE A 157 5.72 1.01 2.35
CA PHE A 157 5.82 1.99 3.42
C PHE A 157 5.38 1.37 4.75
N ASN A 158 5.94 1.88 5.85
CA ASN A 158 5.37 1.62 7.17
C ASN A 158 4.16 2.55 7.40
N LYS A 159 3.23 2.18 8.27
CA LYS A 159 2.14 3.08 8.69
C LYS A 159 2.68 4.39 9.26
N ILE A 160 3.68 4.26 10.11
CA ILE A 160 4.38 5.36 10.74
C ILE A 160 5.57 5.77 9.87
N GLY A 161 5.66 7.04 9.53
CA GLY A 161 6.75 7.58 8.71
C GLY A 161 8.01 7.87 9.52
N PRO A 162 9.05 8.40 8.85
CA PRO A 162 10.39 8.58 9.44
C PRO A 162 10.39 9.60 10.61
N ASP A 163 9.47 10.55 10.62
CA ASP A 163 9.30 11.53 11.70
C ASP A 163 8.48 10.99 12.89
N GLY A 164 7.99 9.76 12.81
CA GLY A 164 7.14 9.14 13.83
C GLY A 164 5.65 9.51 13.73
N GLY A 165 5.23 10.25 12.70
CA GLY A 165 3.82 10.52 12.40
C GLY A 165 3.13 9.36 11.68
N ILE A 166 1.79 9.37 11.64
CA ILE A 166 1.01 8.44 10.80
C ILE A 166 1.07 8.98 9.36
N ASN A 167 2.21 8.78 8.70
CA ASN A 167 2.51 9.42 7.42
C ASN A 167 3.46 8.68 6.49
N GLY A 168 3.69 7.38 6.68
CA GLY A 168 4.56 6.64 5.75
C GLY A 168 3.97 6.45 4.34
N PHE A 169 2.65 6.55 4.20
CA PHE A 169 1.93 6.40 2.93
C PHE A 169 1.91 7.66 2.03
N TRP A 170 2.76 8.64 2.32
CA TRP A 170 3.00 9.81 1.46
C TRP A 170 4.31 9.65 0.68
N LYS A 171 4.31 10.13 -0.57
CA LYS A 171 5.50 10.17 -1.42
C LYS A 171 6.63 10.92 -0.73
N GLY A 172 7.79 10.27 -0.64
CA GLY A 172 8.96 10.73 0.11
C GLY A 172 9.16 10.02 1.45
N ASN A 173 8.13 9.36 1.99
CA ASN A 173 8.20 8.65 3.27
C ASN A 173 8.17 7.11 3.14
N GLN A 174 8.20 6.58 1.92
CA GLN A 174 8.25 5.13 1.68
C GLN A 174 9.52 4.50 2.29
N ALA A 175 9.39 3.26 2.77
CA ALA A 175 10.49 2.49 3.34
C ALA A 175 11.42 1.94 2.24
N ILE A 176 10.83 1.38 1.17
CA ILE A 176 11.58 0.91 0.00
C ILE A 176 10.83 1.24 -1.29
N THR A 177 11.59 1.31 -2.39
CA THR A 177 11.09 1.33 -3.77
C THR A 177 11.73 0.17 -4.53
N PHE A 178 10.99 -0.47 -5.42
CA PHE A 178 11.53 -1.52 -6.28
C PHE A 178 10.76 -1.61 -7.60
N THR A 179 11.49 -1.95 -8.67
CA THR A 179 10.88 -2.28 -9.96
C THR A 179 10.43 -3.74 -9.97
N LEU A 180 9.15 -3.95 -10.30
CA LEU A 180 8.55 -5.25 -10.55
C LEU A 180 8.43 -5.48 -12.07
N PRO A 181 9.24 -6.39 -12.66
CA PRO A 181 9.23 -6.61 -14.10
C PRO A 181 7.87 -7.06 -14.62
N GLY A 182 7.54 -6.70 -15.86
CA GLY A 182 6.37 -7.26 -16.56
C GLY A 182 6.46 -8.78 -16.64
N LYS A 183 5.36 -9.48 -16.33
CA LYS A 183 5.32 -10.95 -16.20
C LYS A 183 6.35 -11.55 -15.23
N GLY A 184 6.96 -10.72 -14.38
CA GLY A 184 7.99 -11.11 -13.43
C GLY A 184 7.52 -11.13 -11.99
N SER A 185 8.47 -11.36 -11.09
CA SER A 185 8.23 -11.39 -9.65
C SER A 185 9.38 -10.80 -8.85
N LYS A 186 9.06 -10.30 -7.66
CA LYS A 186 10.02 -9.87 -6.62
C LYS A 186 9.54 -10.35 -5.26
N VAL A 187 10.47 -10.72 -4.39
CA VAL A 187 10.16 -11.11 -3.01
C VAL A 187 10.56 -9.98 -2.07
N ILE A 188 9.61 -9.55 -1.25
CA ILE A 188 9.84 -8.58 -0.18
C ILE A 188 9.74 -9.33 1.15
N ALA A 189 10.76 -9.18 1.98
CA ALA A 189 10.78 -9.68 3.35
C ALA A 189 10.44 -8.55 4.32
N PHE A 190 9.72 -8.92 5.37
CA PHE A 190 9.32 -8.02 6.44
C PHE A 190 9.83 -8.57 7.78
N ASP A 191 10.35 -7.69 8.61
CA ASP A 191 10.73 -8.03 9.98
C ASP A 191 9.47 -8.19 10.85
N GLU A 192 9.63 -8.86 11.98
CA GLU A 192 8.55 -9.00 12.94
C GLU A 192 8.02 -7.64 13.40
N ASN A 193 6.72 -7.62 13.67
CA ASN A 193 6.00 -6.49 14.16
C ASN A 193 5.92 -5.31 13.16
N SER A 194 5.87 -5.56 11.86
CA SER A 194 5.82 -4.50 10.84
C SER A 194 4.39 -4.24 10.37
N GLN A 195 3.96 -2.98 10.29
CA GLN A 195 2.65 -2.57 9.76
C GLN A 195 2.79 -1.51 8.67
N GLY A 196 1.97 -1.61 7.63
CA GLY A 196 1.92 -0.60 6.58
C GLY A 196 1.26 -1.11 5.30
N GLY A 197 1.76 -0.66 4.16
CA GLY A 197 1.24 -1.08 2.87
C GLY A 197 2.24 -1.01 1.73
N CYS A 198 1.86 -1.58 0.60
CA CYS A 198 2.61 -1.50 -0.64
C CYS A 198 1.67 -1.20 -1.82
N ALA A 199 2.11 -0.31 -2.70
CA ALA A 199 1.36 0.11 -3.88
C ALA A 199 2.26 0.02 -5.12
N CYS A 200 1.68 -0.28 -6.28
CA CYS A 200 2.40 -0.35 -7.54
C CYS A 200 1.69 0.45 -8.64
N GLY A 201 2.47 0.93 -9.61
CA GLY A 201 1.97 1.62 -10.80
C GLY A 201 2.93 1.51 -11.98
N VAL A 202 2.41 1.64 -13.20
CA VAL A 202 3.24 1.65 -14.41
C VAL A 202 3.97 2.99 -14.50
N GLY A 203 5.30 2.97 -14.58
CA GLY A 203 6.15 4.16 -14.64
C GLY A 203 6.40 4.77 -13.26
N GLU A 204 5.35 5.12 -12.53
CA GLU A 204 5.42 5.47 -11.10
C GLU A 204 4.13 5.08 -10.37
N VAL A 205 4.18 5.02 -9.04
CA VAL A 205 2.98 4.84 -8.22
C VAL A 205 2.16 6.13 -8.26
N PRO A 206 0.87 6.10 -8.67
CA PRO A 206 0.02 7.28 -8.69
C PRO A 206 -0.10 7.91 -7.30
N THR A 207 -0.31 9.22 -7.24
CA THR A 207 -0.58 9.93 -5.99
C THR A 207 -1.83 10.78 -6.09
N THR A 208 -2.46 11.04 -4.94
CA THR A 208 -3.47 12.08 -4.79
C THR A 208 -2.85 13.47 -4.99
N ALA A 209 -3.70 14.51 -5.06
CA ALA A 209 -3.23 15.89 -5.20
C ALA A 209 -2.33 16.37 -4.03
N ILE A 210 -2.40 15.70 -2.88
CA ILE A 210 -1.58 16.00 -1.69
C ILE A 210 -0.40 15.03 -1.51
N GLY A 211 -0.10 14.20 -2.53
CA GLY A 211 1.07 13.32 -2.53
C GLY A 211 0.91 12.02 -1.74
N GLN A 212 -0.30 11.66 -1.30
CA GLN A 212 -0.55 10.34 -0.75
C GLN A 212 -0.50 9.30 -1.88
N PHE A 213 0.11 8.14 -1.66
CA PHE A 213 0.07 7.06 -2.63
C PHE A 213 -1.38 6.64 -2.91
N ALA A 214 -1.75 6.54 -4.18
CA ALA A 214 -3.01 5.97 -4.62
C ALA A 214 -2.75 4.56 -5.20
N SER A 215 -3.63 4.06 -6.06
CA SER A 215 -3.68 2.68 -6.57
C SER A 215 -4.40 1.74 -5.58
N THR A 216 -4.34 0.44 -5.87
CA THR A 216 -4.64 -0.60 -4.91
C THR A 216 -3.43 -0.90 -4.03
N TRP A 217 -3.68 -1.17 -2.76
CA TRP A 217 -2.67 -1.45 -1.75
C TRP A 217 -2.76 -2.89 -1.30
N LEU A 218 -1.61 -3.55 -1.17
CA LEU A 218 -1.46 -4.54 -0.11
C LEU A 218 -1.43 -3.74 1.19
N GLU A 219 -2.37 -3.95 2.09
CA GLU A 219 -2.23 -3.53 3.50
C GLU A 219 -1.74 -4.74 4.30
N PHE A 220 -0.81 -4.53 5.23
CA PHE A 220 -0.21 -5.62 6.01
C PHE A 220 -0.02 -5.27 7.48
N ASP A 221 -0.10 -6.31 8.31
CA ASP A 221 0.29 -6.31 9.71
C ASP A 221 0.98 -7.65 10.01
N PHE A 222 2.29 -7.66 10.20
CA PHE A 222 3.05 -8.90 10.39
C PHE A 222 3.51 -9.07 11.83
N GLY A 223 3.09 -10.16 12.48
CA GLY A 223 3.56 -10.52 13.81
C GLY A 223 3.27 -9.46 14.86
N ASN A 224 2.05 -8.91 14.89
CA ASN A 224 1.65 -7.83 15.78
C ASN A 224 1.76 -8.25 17.25
N GLU A 225 2.73 -7.73 18.00
CA GLU A 225 2.93 -8.13 19.41
C GLU A 225 1.74 -7.72 20.28
N SER A 226 1.07 -6.61 19.96
CA SER A 226 -0.14 -6.16 20.67
C SER A 226 -1.33 -7.08 20.43
N ASN A 227 -1.31 -7.87 19.35
CA ASN A 227 -2.32 -8.87 19.02
C ASN A 227 -1.74 -10.30 19.04
N LYS A 228 -0.98 -10.64 20.08
CA LYS A 228 -0.46 -12.00 20.33
C LYS A 228 0.31 -12.58 19.12
N ASN A 229 1.03 -11.73 18.40
CA ASN A 229 1.80 -12.04 17.20
C ASN A 229 0.97 -12.53 16.00
N TRP A 230 -0.33 -12.26 15.96
CA TRP A 230 -1.13 -12.50 14.76
C TRP A 230 -0.65 -11.61 13.61
N SER A 231 -0.91 -12.07 12.39
CA SER A 231 -0.69 -11.27 11.19
C SER A 231 -2.00 -11.05 10.44
N GLY A 232 -2.08 -9.97 9.68
CA GLY A 232 -3.17 -9.70 8.76
C GLY A 232 -2.67 -9.14 7.44
N ALA A 233 -3.46 -9.32 6.40
CA ALA A 233 -3.19 -8.72 5.09
C ALA A 233 -4.48 -8.60 4.27
N ASP A 234 -4.58 -7.56 3.46
CA ASP A 234 -5.72 -7.37 2.57
C ASP A 234 -5.34 -6.57 1.33
N ALA A 235 -6.24 -6.61 0.34
CA ALA A 235 -6.26 -5.69 -0.78
C ALA A 235 -7.20 -4.53 -0.43
N SER A 236 -6.75 -3.31 -0.71
CA SER A 236 -7.49 -2.08 -0.43
C SER A 236 -7.45 -1.11 -1.60
N CYS A 237 -8.57 -0.45 -1.92
CA CYS A 237 -8.61 0.64 -2.91
C CYS A 237 -9.22 1.93 -2.33
N LEU A 238 -9.25 2.07 -1.00
CA LEU A 238 -9.92 3.18 -0.31
C LEU A 238 -9.46 4.54 -0.83
N VAL A 239 -8.14 4.73 -0.98
CA VAL A 239 -7.57 6.01 -1.43
C VAL A 239 -7.98 6.34 -2.87
N SER A 240 -7.76 5.42 -3.82
CA SER A 240 -8.15 5.66 -5.21
C SER A 240 -9.66 5.86 -5.34
N ALA A 241 -10.48 5.11 -4.59
CA ALA A 241 -11.93 5.26 -4.63
C ALA A 241 -12.38 6.62 -4.07
N ALA A 242 -11.84 7.06 -2.94
CA ALA A 242 -12.18 8.36 -2.33
C ALA A 242 -11.79 9.55 -3.22
N GLU A 243 -10.69 9.42 -3.97
CA GLU A 243 -10.18 10.46 -4.86
C GLU A 243 -10.65 10.34 -6.31
N ASN A 244 -11.54 9.38 -6.61
CA ASN A 244 -11.99 9.05 -7.98
C ASN A 244 -10.83 8.85 -8.97
N LEU A 245 -9.77 8.18 -8.53
CA LEU A 245 -8.62 7.80 -9.34
C LEU A 245 -8.80 6.40 -9.95
N ASP A 246 -7.94 6.05 -10.90
CA ASP A 246 -7.91 4.69 -11.45
C ASP A 246 -7.65 3.65 -10.34
N ILE A 247 -8.35 2.51 -10.44
CA ILE A 247 -8.26 1.40 -9.48
C ILE A 247 -7.81 0.17 -10.26
N PRO A 248 -6.50 -0.14 -10.29
CA PRO A 248 -5.99 -1.34 -10.92
C PRO A 248 -6.31 -2.57 -10.08
N GLY A 249 -6.47 -3.73 -10.72
CA GLY A 249 -6.74 -4.96 -10.01
C GLY A 249 -5.56 -5.45 -9.17
N LEU A 250 -5.87 -6.00 -8.00
CA LEU A 250 -4.92 -6.54 -7.03
C LEU A 250 -5.51 -7.80 -6.40
N GLN A 251 -4.68 -8.83 -6.22
CA GLN A 251 -5.04 -9.99 -5.42
C GLN A 251 -3.95 -10.28 -4.39
N VAL A 252 -4.34 -10.39 -3.12
CA VAL A 252 -3.47 -10.76 -1.99
C VAL A 252 -3.93 -12.12 -1.48
N CYS A 253 -3.08 -13.15 -1.56
CA CYS A 253 -3.41 -14.51 -1.15
C CYS A 253 -2.40 -15.08 -0.16
N GLY A 254 -2.87 -15.93 0.74
CA GLY A 254 -2.06 -16.61 1.74
C GLY A 254 -2.90 -17.60 2.54
N HIS A 255 -2.32 -18.77 2.84
CA HIS A 255 -2.91 -19.77 3.74
C HIS A 255 -4.35 -20.20 3.37
N GLY A 256 -4.66 -20.28 2.07
CA GLY A 256 -5.97 -20.72 1.58
C GLY A 256 -7.04 -19.61 1.46
N THR A 257 -6.70 -18.37 1.81
CA THR A 257 -7.59 -17.21 1.72
C THR A 257 -7.01 -16.18 0.76
N CYS A 258 -7.88 -15.49 0.04
CA CYS A 258 -7.51 -14.36 -0.81
C CYS A 258 -8.38 -13.13 -0.49
N SER A 259 -7.79 -11.96 -0.67
CA SER A 259 -8.41 -10.64 -0.71
C SER A 259 -8.19 -10.09 -2.11
N THR A 260 -9.27 -9.74 -2.83
CA THR A 260 -9.21 -9.42 -4.26
C THR A 260 -9.95 -8.14 -4.58
N ILE A 261 -9.31 -7.27 -5.34
CA ILE A 261 -9.90 -6.11 -6.00
C ILE A 261 -9.75 -6.30 -7.51
N TYR A 262 -10.87 -6.19 -8.22
CA TYR A 262 -10.91 -6.17 -9.68
C TYR A 262 -10.73 -4.74 -10.19
N PRO A 263 -10.26 -4.56 -11.45
CA PRO A 263 -10.19 -3.24 -12.06
C PRO A 263 -11.52 -2.48 -11.95
N GLY A 264 -11.45 -1.21 -11.53
CA GLY A 264 -12.62 -0.36 -11.32
C GLY A 264 -13.25 -0.45 -9.91
N GLY A 265 -12.65 -1.17 -8.96
CA GLY A 265 -12.96 -1.05 -7.53
C GLY A 265 -14.05 -1.95 -6.98
N THR A 266 -14.47 -2.98 -7.73
CA THR A 266 -15.24 -4.09 -7.16
C THR A 266 -14.29 -5.13 -6.58
N GLY A 267 -14.75 -6.00 -5.69
CA GLY A 267 -13.87 -6.99 -5.08
C GLY A 267 -14.55 -7.96 -4.13
N GLU A 268 -13.75 -8.85 -3.57
CA GLU A 268 -14.14 -9.90 -2.64
C GLU A 268 -13.15 -9.92 -1.48
N ASN A 269 -13.66 -9.93 -0.24
CA ASN A 269 -12.85 -9.98 0.97
C ASN A 269 -11.76 -8.88 1.02
N ALA A 270 -12.10 -7.66 0.60
CA ALA A 270 -11.18 -6.53 0.38
C ALA A 270 -11.82 -5.22 0.85
N TYR A 271 -10.99 -4.19 1.10
CA TYR A 271 -11.47 -2.86 1.44
C TYR A 271 -11.75 -2.03 0.17
N LEU A 272 -13.03 -1.80 -0.08
CA LEU A 272 -13.54 -1.03 -1.22
C LEU A 272 -13.96 0.38 -0.78
N GLY A 273 -14.19 1.29 -1.72
CA GLY A 273 -14.62 2.66 -1.38
C GLY A 273 -15.87 2.68 -0.48
N GLY A 274 -15.85 3.51 0.58
CA GLY A 274 -16.93 3.58 1.56
C GLY A 274 -16.82 2.57 2.73
N MET A 275 -15.73 1.80 2.80
CA MET A 275 -15.46 0.81 3.85
C MET A 275 -14.41 1.30 4.86
N GLU A 276 -14.15 2.61 4.94
CA GLU A 276 -13.11 3.20 5.80
C GLU A 276 -13.31 2.92 7.29
N ASP A 277 -14.57 2.71 7.71
CA ASP A 277 -14.95 2.41 9.10
C ASP A 277 -15.01 0.90 9.41
N LEU A 278 -14.63 0.02 8.48
CA LEU A 278 -14.67 -1.43 8.69
C LEU A 278 -13.32 -1.99 9.17
N ASP A 279 -13.36 -3.14 9.83
CA ASP A 279 -12.17 -3.81 10.39
C ASP A 279 -12.26 -5.34 10.22
N GLY A 280 -11.12 -6.03 10.23
CA GLY A 280 -11.01 -7.49 10.22
C GLY A 280 -11.27 -8.18 8.87
N ILE A 281 -11.26 -7.43 7.76
CA ILE A 281 -11.45 -7.96 6.40
C ILE A 281 -10.12 -8.46 5.84
N GLY A 282 -10.16 -9.45 4.94
CA GLY A 282 -8.97 -10.00 4.29
C GLY A 282 -8.47 -11.28 4.95
N LEU A 283 -7.15 -11.37 5.14
CA LEU A 283 -6.47 -12.51 5.70
C LEU A 283 -6.23 -12.27 7.18
N ASN A 284 -6.65 -13.22 8.02
CA ASN A 284 -6.40 -13.21 9.45
C ASN A 284 -5.56 -14.46 9.79
N LEU A 285 -4.27 -14.26 10.04
CA LEU A 285 -3.29 -15.34 10.15
C LEU A 285 -2.84 -15.51 11.61
N PRO A 286 -2.90 -16.73 12.16
CA PRO A 286 -2.40 -16.98 13.51
C PRO A 286 -0.89 -16.75 13.59
N ALA A 287 -0.37 -16.60 14.81
CA ALA A 287 1.05 -16.41 15.04
C ALA A 287 1.90 -17.50 14.36
N GLY A 288 2.91 -17.08 13.60
CA GLY A 288 3.74 -17.98 12.81
C GLY A 288 4.36 -17.30 11.60
N LYS A 289 4.88 -18.10 10.66
CA LYS A 289 5.31 -17.58 9.36
C LYS A 289 4.08 -17.13 8.55
N ALA A 290 4.15 -15.96 7.93
CA ALA A 290 3.17 -15.54 6.94
C ALA A 290 3.84 -15.47 5.56
N ARG A 291 3.29 -16.23 4.61
CA ARG A 291 3.76 -16.27 3.22
C ARG A 291 2.64 -15.80 2.32
N LEU A 292 2.78 -14.60 1.77
CA LEU A 292 1.80 -14.01 0.88
C LEU A 292 2.24 -14.09 -0.58
N THR A 293 1.28 -14.20 -1.48
CA THR A 293 1.44 -13.90 -2.89
C THR A 293 0.57 -12.69 -3.22
N VAL A 294 1.17 -11.66 -3.79
CA VAL A 294 0.47 -10.49 -4.29
C VAL A 294 0.55 -10.49 -5.81
N THR A 295 -0.59 -10.47 -6.48
CA THR A 295 -0.66 -10.33 -7.94
C THR A 295 -1.15 -8.93 -8.26
N VAL A 296 -0.27 -8.09 -8.81
CA VAL A 296 -0.62 -6.76 -9.32
C VAL A 296 -1.08 -6.84 -10.77
N ALA A 297 -1.85 -5.83 -11.20
CA ALA A 297 -2.55 -5.84 -12.49
C ALA A 297 -3.39 -7.12 -12.67
N TYR A 298 -3.99 -7.59 -11.56
CA TYR A 298 -4.83 -8.76 -11.56
C TYR A 298 -6.08 -8.53 -12.40
N SER A 299 -6.45 -9.53 -13.19
CA SER A 299 -7.69 -9.56 -13.94
C SER A 299 -8.34 -10.92 -13.75
N LYS A 300 -9.67 -10.96 -13.74
CA LYS A 300 -10.45 -12.19 -13.67
C LYS A 300 -10.27 -13.05 -14.92
#